data_AF-A0A941GDY3-F1
#
_entry.id   AF-A0A941GDY3-F1
#
_cell.length_a   1.000
_cell.length_b   1.000
_cell.length_c   1.000
_cell.angle_alpha   90.00
_cell.angle_beta   90.00
_cell.angle_gamma   90.00
#
_symmetry.space_group_name_H-M   'P 1'
#
loop_
_entity.id
_entity.type
_entity.pdbx_description
1 polymer ?
#
loop_
_entity_poly.entity_id
_entity_poly.type
_entity_poly.pdbx_seq_one_letter_code
_entity_poly.pdbx_strand_id
1 'polypeptide(L)'
;MMIVKTDNVTVELASRVLNHFNIAFTENAVLSYLQRGQLEKAPRIENGYYSRNTKYGYSVDRNSLVLFLLDRGATKKEIKEVL
;
A
#
# COMPACT_ATOMS: atom_id res chain seq x y z
N MET A 1 -8.41 -23.13 10.26
CA MET A 1 -8.77 -21.82 9.68
C MET A 1 -7.59 -20.89 9.91
N MET A 2 -6.66 -20.82 8.95
CA MET A 2 -5.52 -19.91 9.05
C MET A 2 -6.01 -18.51 8.67
N ILE A 3 -6.03 -17.59 9.64
CA ILE A 3 -6.11 -16.16 9.36
C ILE A 3 -4.80 -15.84 8.64
N VAL A 4 -4.87 -15.73 7.32
CA VAL A 4 -3.75 -15.23 6.52
C VAL A 4 -3.49 -13.83 7.06
N LYS A 5 -2.33 -13.61 7.68
CA LYS A 5 -1.80 -12.26 7.83
C LYS A 5 -1.57 -11.75 6.41
N THR A 6 -2.58 -11.15 5.81
CA THR A 6 -2.37 -10.23 4.71
C THR A 6 -1.73 -9.01 5.35
N ASP A 7 -0.41 -8.89 5.16
CA ASP A 7 0.35 -7.73 5.62
C ASP A 7 -0.16 -6.52 4.84
N ASN A 8 -1.18 -5.83 5.35
CA ASN A 8 -1.69 -4.63 4.71
C ASN A 8 -0.73 -3.47 4.97
N VAL A 9 -0.76 -2.45 4.11
CA VAL A 9 0.01 -1.21 4.30
C VAL A 9 -0.92 -0.02 4.41
N THR A 10 -0.60 0.94 5.28
CA THR A 10 -1.43 2.15 5.38
C THR A 10 -1.34 2.97 4.09
N VAL A 11 -2.34 3.83 3.83
CA VAL A 11 -2.34 4.74 2.68
C VAL A 11 -1.10 5.65 2.71
N GLU A 12 -0.67 6.08 3.90
CA GLU A 12 0.50 6.92 4.10
C GLU A 12 1.80 6.18 3.73
N LEU A 13 1.93 4.91 4.11
CA LEU A 13 3.08 4.09 3.72
C LEU A 13 3.07 3.82 2.21
N ALA A 14 1.92 3.45 1.64
CA ALA A 14 1.78 3.27 0.20
C ALA A 14 2.17 4.55 -0.56
N SER A 15 1.79 5.74 -0.08
CA SER A 15 2.20 7.02 -0.66
C SER A 15 3.72 7.20 -0.65
N ARG A 16 4.40 6.81 0.43
CA ARG A 16 5.87 6.90 0.53
C ARG A 16 6.56 5.92 -0.41
N VAL A 17 6.04 4.69 -0.50
CA VAL A 17 6.54 3.67 -1.43
C VAL A 17 6.38 4.13 -2.87
N LEU A 18 5.20 4.58 -3.28
CA LEU A 18 4.98 5.07 -4.64
C LEU A 18 5.82 6.31 -4.98
N ASN A 19 6.10 7.16 -3.99
CA ASN A 19 6.98 8.32 -4.16
C ASN A 19 8.43 7.87 -4.39
N HIS A 20 8.91 6.86 -3.67
CA HIS A 20 10.26 6.30 -3.87
C HIS A 20 10.50 5.86 -5.33
N PHE A 21 9.47 5.31 -5.99
CA PHE A 21 9.52 4.91 -7.39
C PHE A 21 9.12 6.01 -8.39
N ASN A 22 8.93 7.26 -7.95
CA ASN A 22 8.45 8.39 -8.77
C ASN A 22 7.10 8.14 -9.48
N ILE A 23 6.24 7.29 -8.91
CA ILE A 23 4.93 6.94 -9.50
C ILE A 23 3.83 7.87 -9.00
N ALA A 24 3.85 8.21 -7.71
CA ALA A 24 2.87 9.09 -7.09
C ALA A 24 3.43 9.76 -5.84
N PHE A 25 3.15 11.06 -5.70
CA PHE A 25 3.79 11.91 -4.70
C PHE A 25 2.91 12.22 -3.48
N THR A 26 1.63 11.79 -3.48
CA THR A 26 0.67 12.17 -2.45
C THR A 26 -0.25 11.02 -2.04
N GLU A 27 -0.77 11.10 -0.81
CA GLU A 27 -1.82 10.20 -0.31
C GLU A 27 -3.05 10.23 -1.24
N ASN A 28 -3.44 11.40 -1.77
CA ASN A 28 -4.56 11.55 -2.70
C ASN A 28 -4.40 10.76 -4.01
N ALA A 29 -3.17 10.60 -4.49
CA ALA A 29 -2.91 9.77 -5.65
C ALA A 29 -3.15 8.28 -5.33
N VAL A 30 -2.74 7.82 -4.15
CA VAL A 30 -3.07 6.46 -3.66
C VAL A 30 -4.58 6.26 -3.57
N LEU A 31 -5.30 7.22 -2.99
CA LEU A 31 -6.77 7.18 -2.93
C LEU A 31 -7.40 7.09 -4.32
N SER A 32 -6.87 7.82 -5.29
CA SER A 32 -7.34 7.79 -6.68
C SER A 32 -7.11 6.42 -7.32
N TYR A 33 -5.98 5.76 -7.06
CA TYR A 33 -5.72 4.40 -7.54
C TYR A 33 -6.66 3.37 -6.91
N LEU A 34 -6.96 3.50 -5.63
CA LEU A 34 -7.95 2.66 -4.93
C LEU A 34 -9.37 2.89 -5.47
N GLN A 35 -9.74 4.14 -5.76
CA GLN A 35 -11.06 4.47 -6.33
C GLN A 35 -11.22 3.92 -7.75
N ARG A 36 -10.14 3.91 -8.53
CA ARG A 36 -10.12 3.40 -9.91
C ARG A 36 -9.92 1.88 -10.00
N GLY A 37 -9.77 1.18 -8.86
CA GLY A 37 -9.51 -0.26 -8.83
C GLY A 37 -8.13 -0.67 -9.34
N GLN A 38 -7.17 0.26 -9.39
CA GLN A 38 -5.77 -0.04 -9.75
C GLN A 38 -4.95 -0.52 -8.55
N LEU A 39 -5.40 -0.19 -7.34
CA LEU A 39 -4.96 -0.80 -6.08
C LEU A 39 -6.19 -1.37 -5.37
N GLU A 40 -5.97 -2.38 -4.53
CA GLU A 40 -7.05 -2.97 -3.74
C GLU A 40 -7.06 -2.43 -2.31
N LYS A 41 -8.27 -2.19 -1.79
CA LYS A 41 -8.46 -1.83 -0.39
C LYS A 41 -8.37 -3.08 0.47
N ALA A 42 -7.72 -2.96 1.62
CA ALA A 42 -7.71 -3.98 2.65
C ALA A 42 -8.29 -3.43 3.97
N PRO A 43 -8.70 -4.30 4.91
CA PRO A 43 -9.18 -3.88 6.22
C PRO A 43 -8.18 -2.96 6.93
N ARG A 44 -8.67 -2.03 7.74
CA ARG A 44 -7.81 -1.14 8.53
C ARG A 44 -6.85 -1.98 9.38
N ILE A 45 -5.62 -1.52 9.52
CA ILE A 45 -4.66 -2.11 10.46
C ILE A 45 -5.09 -1.66 11.86
N GLU A 46 -5.58 -2.59 12.68
CA GLU A 46 -6.17 -2.28 14.00
C GLU A 46 -5.13 -2.24 15.13
N ASN A 47 -4.01 -2.94 14.99
CA ASN A 47 -3.01 -3.10 16.03
C ASN A 47 -1.64 -2.56 15.62
N GLY A 48 -0.89 -2.03 16.60
CA GLY A 48 0.49 -1.55 16.42
C GLY A 48 0.64 -0.06 16.15
N TYR A 49 1.88 0.40 15.91
CA TYR A 49 2.21 1.81 15.69
C TYR A 49 1.40 2.44 14.55
N TYR A 50 1.16 1.67 13.49
CA TYR A 50 0.44 2.12 12.29
C TYR A 50 -1.08 2.28 12.50
N SER A 51 -1.68 1.60 13.49
CA SER A 51 -3.13 1.69 13.72
C SER A 51 -3.56 3.00 14.39
N ARG A 52 -2.69 3.56 15.23
CA ARG A 52 -2.91 4.81 15.97
C ARG A 52 -2.78 6.05 15.09
N ASN A 53 -2.02 5.96 14.00
CA ASN A 53 -1.61 7.13 13.21
C ASN A 53 -2.16 7.14 11.78
N THR A 54 -2.98 6.16 11.39
CA THR A 54 -3.60 6.18 10.05
C THR A 54 -4.86 7.04 10.05
N LYS A 55 -4.95 7.94 9.07
CA LYS A 55 -6.06 8.88 8.87
C LYS A 55 -7.30 8.19 8.28
N TYR A 56 -7.13 7.01 7.70
CA TYR A 56 -8.13 6.37 6.85
C TYR A 56 -8.79 5.16 7.53
N GLY A 57 -10.06 4.91 7.19
CA GLY A 57 -10.84 3.77 7.69
C GLY A 57 -10.50 2.43 7.03
N TYR A 58 -9.50 2.40 6.15
CA TYR A 58 -9.05 1.24 5.40
C TYR A 58 -7.56 1.36 5.10
N SER A 59 -6.97 0.28 4.60
CA SER A 59 -5.57 0.19 4.19
C SER A 59 -5.47 -0.24 2.73
N VAL A 60 -4.25 -0.42 2.23
CA VAL A 60 -3.94 -0.94 0.90
C VAL A 60 -3.50 -2.39 1.04
N ASP A 61 -4.05 -3.27 0.20
CA ASP A 61 -3.57 -4.64 0.10
C ASP A 61 -2.14 -4.64 -0.47
N ARG A 62 -1.19 -5.22 0.28
CA ARG A 62 0.23 -5.21 -0.12
C ARG A 62 0.49 -5.99 -1.39
N ASN A 63 -0.23 -7.08 -1.66
CA ASN A 63 -0.03 -7.84 -2.89
C ASN A 63 -0.44 -7.01 -4.10
N SER A 64 -1.57 -6.30 -4.02
CA SER A 64 -2.02 -5.36 -5.07
C SER A 64 -0.98 -4.25 -5.30
N LEU A 65 -0.37 -3.72 -4.24
CA LEU A 65 0.69 -2.71 -4.34
C LEU A 65 1.97 -3.28 -5.00
N VAL A 66 2.39 -4.49 -4.60
CA VAL A 66 3.54 -5.16 -5.18
C VAL A 66 3.31 -5.41 -6.67
N LEU A 67 2.15 -5.93 -7.06
CA LEU A 67 1.81 -6.15 -8.47
C LEU A 67 1.78 -4.83 -9.25
N PHE A 68 1.20 -3.78 -8.68
CA PHE A 68 1.15 -2.44 -9.28
C PHE A 68 2.54 -1.84 -9.55
N LEU A 69 3.49 -2.08 -8.63
CA LEU A 69 4.89 -1.67 -8.77
C LEU A 69 5.63 -2.47 -9.85
N LEU A 70 5.45 -3.80 -9.86
CA LEU A 70 6.05 -4.68 -10.87
C LEU A 70 5.57 -4.34 -12.28
N ASP A 71 4.28 -4.04 -12.44
CA ASP A 71 3.68 -3.60 -13.72
C ASP A 71 4.28 -2.27 -14.23
N ARG A 72 4.85 -1.46 -13.33
CA ARG A 72 5.54 -0.20 -13.66
C ARG A 72 7.05 -0.33 -13.77
N GLY A 73 7.56 -1.56 -13.79
CA GLY A 73 8.97 -1.84 -14.03
C GLY A 73 9.85 -1.86 -12.77
N ALA A 74 9.29 -1.77 -11.57
CA ALA A 74 10.05 -2.01 -10.35
C ALA A 74 10.48 -3.48 -10.27
N THR A 75 11.63 -3.74 -9.65
CA THR A 75 12.12 -5.10 -9.42
C THR A 75 11.72 -5.60 -8.04
N LYS A 76 11.61 -6.92 -7.89
CA LYS A 76 11.37 -7.55 -6.57
C LYS A 76 12.41 -7.15 -5.52
N LYS A 77 13.65 -6.86 -5.95
CA LYS A 77 14.73 -6.44 -5.06
C LYS A 77 14.45 -5.05 -4.48
N GLU A 78 14.16 -4.07 -5.33
CA GLU A 78 13.86 -2.69 -4.91
C GLU A 78 12.61 -2.64 -4.03
N ILE A 79 11.57 -3.41 -4.38
CA ILE A 79 10.33 -3.48 -3.60
C ILE A 79 10.61 -3.95 -2.16
N LYS A 80 11.49 -4.95 -1.99
CA LYS A 80 11.85 -5.49 -0.67
C LYS A 80 12.62 -4.49 0.20
N GLU A 81 13.27 -3.49 -0.39
CA GLU A 81 14.02 -2.48 0.36
C GLU A 81 13.10 -1.44 1.01
N VAL A 82 11.84 -1.32 0.55
CA VAL A 82 10.89 -0.29 0.99
C VAL A 82 9.59 -0.83 1.60
N LEU A 83 9.33 -2.14 1.51
CA LEU A 83 8.13 -2.83 2.04
C LEU A 83 8.47 -4.04 2.91
#